data_AF-A0A0F9E923-F1
#
_entry.id   AF-A0A0F9E923-F1
#
_cell.length_a   1.000
_cell.length_b   1.000
_cell.length_c   1.000
_cell.angle_alpha   90.00
_cell.angle_beta   90.00
_cell.angle_gamma   90.00
#
_symmetry.space_group_name_H-M   'P 1'
#
loop_
_entity.id
_entity.type
_entity.pdbx_description
1 polymer ?
#
loop_
_entity_poly.entity_id
_entity_poly.type
_entity_poly.pdbx_seq_one_letter_code
_entity_poly.pdbx_strand_id
1 'polypeptide(L)'
;MKDLINYIWIAFIAATMINALVWWRRGRDHIARKPELGQGYKRLVLGFIFWGSVPWAVMGLGLLVGGVSSCQDYLKPQGANPWVLAWYVTVICLWVLSLWWIFGGNGAQALVDHPGLFNFPLPKPKHVKLLACAMTLSGSIGVAIVFSHGMLLPYWPSQADGYTTIFIVYDGFWRVVALAVLFLAIGAVGLVAGIAWIRRAGIPKWWNRKEGTKPGFLLVWSILWLSLGGVGFSVNLYRSYQLVSAYRDGTAQLVEGTVHVLREQPEGGHAGGDLIEINGTQLVIDYFQVTPAYRQTIAHGGVLREGTSARVWHDDGKILRLDVPRVASP
;
A
#
# COMPACT_ATOMS: atom_id res chain seq x y z
N MET A 1 -17.76 20.95 -9.82
CA MET A 1 -17.03 20.20 -8.76
C MET A 1 -16.10 19.13 -9.32
N LYS A 2 -16.54 18.28 -10.27
CA LYS A 2 -15.67 17.25 -10.89
C LYS A 2 -14.37 17.83 -11.47
N ASP A 3 -14.45 18.97 -12.16
CA ASP A 3 -13.27 19.59 -12.76
C ASP A 3 -12.28 20.10 -11.72
N LEU A 4 -12.75 20.60 -10.57
CA LEU A 4 -11.87 21.09 -9.50
C LEU A 4 -11.03 19.97 -8.87
N ILE A 5 -11.63 18.78 -8.70
CA ILE A 5 -10.95 17.61 -8.13
C ILE A 5 -9.78 17.18 -9.03
N ASN A 6 -9.91 17.32 -10.35
CA ASN A 6 -8.85 16.96 -11.30
C ASN A 6 -7.61 17.87 -11.22
N TYR A 7 -7.69 19.01 -10.53
CA TYR A 7 -6.56 19.93 -10.31
C TYR A 7 -6.00 19.89 -8.88
N ILE A 8 -6.42 18.94 -8.03
CA ILE A 8 -5.96 18.88 -6.63
C ILE A 8 -4.44 18.68 -6.50
N TRP A 9 -3.80 18.05 -7.49
CA TRP A 9 -2.35 17.88 -7.54
C TRP A 9 -1.59 19.22 -7.56
N ILE A 10 -2.17 20.26 -8.17
CA ILE A 10 -1.62 21.62 -8.15
C ILE A 10 -1.65 22.17 -6.73
N ALA A 11 -2.74 21.92 -5.99
CA ALA A 11 -2.84 22.33 -4.59
C ALA A 11 -1.77 21.65 -3.71
N PHE A 12 -1.44 20.37 -3.97
CA PHE A 12 -0.35 19.70 -3.27
C PHE A 12 1.03 20.27 -3.59
N ILE A 13 1.30 20.62 -4.85
CA ILE A 13 2.54 21.32 -5.23
C ILE A 13 2.62 22.70 -4.56
N ALA A 14 1.52 23.46 -4.59
CA ALA A 14 1.43 24.76 -3.93
C ALA A 14 1.67 24.64 -2.41
N ALA A 15 1.10 23.63 -1.76
CA ALA A 15 1.33 23.35 -0.34
C ALA A 15 2.82 23.03 -0.06
N THR A 16 3.48 22.25 -0.91
CA THR A 16 4.94 22.00 -0.82
C THR A 16 5.72 23.32 -0.92
N MET A 17 5.39 24.18 -1.88
CA MET A 17 6.05 25.49 -2.03
C MET A 17 5.84 26.41 -0.83
N ILE A 18 4.61 26.46 -0.29
CA ILE A 18 4.29 27.26 0.91
C ILE A 18 5.09 26.76 2.12
N ASN A 19 5.15 25.44 2.33
CA ASN A 19 5.95 24.85 3.42
C ASN A 19 7.44 25.19 3.27
N ALA A 20 7.97 25.12 2.06
CA ALA A 20 9.35 25.49 1.75
C ALA A 20 9.63 26.98 2.06
N LEU A 21 8.68 27.87 1.74
CA LEU A 21 8.78 29.29 2.05
C LEU A 21 8.73 29.55 3.56
N VAL A 22 7.85 28.84 4.29
CA VAL A 22 7.79 28.90 5.76
C VAL A 22 9.10 28.47 6.38
N TRP A 23 9.69 27.37 5.89
CA TRP A 23 11.01 26.89 6.32
C TRP A 23 12.11 27.92 6.07
N TRP A 24 12.14 28.51 4.88
CA TRP A 24 13.08 29.57 4.55
C TRP A 24 12.93 30.78 5.47
N ARG A 25 11.68 31.24 5.67
CA ARG A 25 11.38 32.39 6.53
C ARG A 25 11.86 32.17 7.97
N ARG A 26 11.64 30.98 8.53
CA ARG A 26 12.09 30.60 9.88
C ARG A 26 13.62 30.46 9.97
N GLY A 27 14.25 29.96 8.90
CA GLY A 27 15.71 29.85 8.83
C GLY A 27 16.45 31.19 8.81
N ARG A 28 15.81 32.28 8.35
CA ARG A 28 16.46 33.60 8.22
C ARG A 28 17.06 34.12 9.53
N ASP A 29 16.35 33.97 10.65
CA ASP A 29 16.83 34.43 11.95
C ASP A 29 18.09 33.65 12.40
N HIS A 30 18.14 32.36 12.07
CA HIS A 30 19.31 31.53 12.34
C HIS A 30 20.48 31.87 11.40
N ILE A 31 20.21 32.14 10.13
CA ILE A 31 21.23 32.54 9.14
C ILE A 31 21.81 33.92 9.50
N ALA A 32 20.99 34.86 9.95
CA ALA A 32 21.47 36.18 10.38
C ALA A 32 22.46 36.09 11.56
N ARG A 33 22.27 35.11 12.46
CA ARG A 33 23.18 34.84 13.59
C ARG A 33 24.39 33.98 13.20
N LYS A 34 24.23 33.10 12.22
CA LYS A 34 25.21 32.12 11.74
C LYS A 34 25.19 32.03 10.21
N PRO A 35 25.87 32.96 9.51
CA PRO A 35 25.82 33.06 8.05
C PRO A 35 26.21 31.77 7.31
N GLU A 36 27.08 30.95 7.92
CA GLU A 36 27.54 29.66 7.40
C GLU A 36 26.40 28.64 7.17
N LEU A 37 25.25 28.80 7.85
CA LEU A 37 24.08 27.92 7.67
C LEU A 37 23.31 28.21 6.38
N GLY A 38 23.53 29.37 5.75
CA GLY A 38 22.73 29.84 4.61
C GLY A 38 22.71 28.88 3.42
N GLN A 39 23.88 28.31 3.09
CA GLN A 39 23.98 27.35 1.98
C GLN A 39 23.24 26.04 2.29
N GLY A 40 23.32 25.57 3.55
CA GLY A 40 22.65 24.35 3.97
C GLY A 40 21.12 24.48 3.96
N TYR A 41 20.57 25.59 4.48
CA TYR A 41 19.14 25.89 4.36
C TYR A 41 18.69 25.94 2.90
N LYS A 42 19.44 26.66 2.04
CA LYS A 42 19.10 26.76 0.61
C LYS A 42 19.04 25.38 -0.04
N ARG A 43 20.00 24.51 0.24
CA ARG A 43 20.02 23.14 -0.30
C ARG A 43 18.84 22.30 0.20
N LEU A 44 18.50 22.39 1.49
CA LEU A 44 17.38 21.66 2.09
C LEU A 44 16.03 22.13 1.54
N VAL A 45 15.82 23.44 1.45
CA VAL A 45 14.60 24.05 0.91
C VAL A 45 14.40 23.70 -0.57
N LEU A 46 15.43 23.87 -1.40
CA LEU A 46 15.36 23.52 -2.83
C LEU A 46 15.19 22.01 -3.05
N GLY A 47 15.88 21.19 -2.25
CA GLY A 47 15.72 19.74 -2.28
C GLY A 47 14.30 19.31 -1.94
N PHE A 48 13.69 19.93 -0.92
CA PHE A 48 12.30 19.67 -0.55
C PHE A 48 11.31 20.09 -1.64
N ILE A 49 11.48 21.27 -2.26
CA ILE A 49 10.62 21.69 -3.38
C ILE A 49 10.72 20.70 -4.54
N PHE A 50 11.94 20.35 -4.94
CA PHE A 50 12.15 19.47 -6.09
C PHE A 50 11.59 18.07 -5.82
N TRP A 51 12.12 17.38 -4.81
CA TRP A 51 11.74 15.99 -4.53
C TRP A 51 10.32 15.87 -4.01
N GLY A 52 9.87 16.79 -3.16
CA GLY A 52 8.52 16.80 -2.59
C GLY A 52 7.41 17.10 -3.60
N SER A 53 7.75 17.59 -4.80
CA SER A 53 6.77 17.85 -5.87
C SER A 53 6.67 16.71 -6.90
N VAL A 54 7.65 15.81 -6.97
CA VAL A 54 7.71 14.74 -7.99
C VAL A 54 6.45 13.86 -8.00
N PRO A 55 5.97 13.31 -6.87
CA PRO A 55 4.76 12.47 -6.90
C PRO A 55 3.55 13.23 -7.43
N TRP A 56 3.37 14.48 -7.02
CA TRP A 56 2.22 15.29 -7.47
C TRP A 56 2.29 15.62 -8.96
N ALA A 57 3.49 15.81 -9.50
CA ALA A 57 3.67 16.00 -10.94
C ALA A 57 3.32 14.73 -11.74
N VAL A 58 3.71 13.54 -11.26
CA VAL A 58 3.32 12.25 -11.87
C VAL A 58 1.80 12.06 -11.83
N MET A 59 1.16 12.45 -10.71
CA MET A 59 -0.30 12.45 -10.59
C MET A 59 -0.96 13.36 -11.62
N GLY A 60 -0.48 14.61 -11.74
CA GLY A 60 -0.98 15.58 -12.70
C GLY A 60 -0.83 15.13 -14.15
N LEU A 61 0.32 14.55 -14.50
CA LEU A 61 0.58 14.05 -15.84
C LEU A 61 -0.38 12.93 -16.23
N GLY A 62 -0.65 11.99 -15.32
CA GLY A 62 -1.62 10.91 -15.56
C GLY A 62 -3.03 11.42 -15.86
N LEU A 63 -3.46 12.50 -15.21
CA LEU A 63 -4.76 13.14 -15.46
C LEU A 63 -4.77 13.89 -16.80
N LEU A 64 -3.73 14.65 -17.10
CA LEU A 64 -3.64 15.46 -18.32
C LEU A 64 -3.64 14.61 -19.60
N VAL A 65 -3.00 13.43 -19.57
CA VAL A 65 -2.97 12.51 -20.71
C VAL A 65 -4.18 11.57 -20.76
N GLY A 66 -5.13 11.71 -19.84
CA GLY A 66 -6.30 10.82 -19.74
C GLY A 66 -5.96 9.40 -19.28
N GLY A 67 -4.78 9.17 -18.70
CA GLY A 67 -4.35 7.88 -18.17
C GLY A 67 -5.08 7.47 -16.89
N VAL A 68 -5.70 8.43 -16.20
CA VAL A 68 -6.60 8.26 -15.05
C VAL A 68 -7.74 9.27 -15.17
N SER A 69 -8.93 8.89 -14.73
CA SER A 69 -10.15 9.68 -14.90
C SER A 69 -10.32 10.73 -13.80
N SER A 70 -9.75 10.47 -12.62
CA SER A 70 -9.83 11.36 -11.46
C SER A 70 -8.70 11.11 -10.48
N CYS A 71 -8.45 12.07 -9.57
CA CYS A 71 -7.46 11.89 -8.50
C CYS A 71 -7.82 10.75 -7.53
N GLN A 72 -9.10 10.39 -7.44
CA GLN A 72 -9.55 9.27 -6.59
C GLN A 72 -9.06 7.92 -7.12
N ASP A 73 -8.71 7.83 -8.40
CA ASP A 73 -8.18 6.59 -8.99
C ASP A 73 -6.82 6.21 -8.37
N TYR A 74 -6.06 7.20 -7.89
CA TYR A 74 -4.81 6.95 -7.15
C TYR A 74 -5.03 6.29 -5.77
N LEU A 75 -6.26 6.29 -5.27
CA LEU A 75 -6.65 5.57 -4.05
C LEU A 75 -7.15 4.15 -4.34
N LYS A 76 -7.11 3.74 -5.62
CA LYS A 76 -7.52 2.43 -6.13
C LYS A 76 -6.37 1.73 -6.87
N PRO A 77 -5.23 1.48 -6.21
CA PRO A 77 -4.09 0.83 -6.88
C PRO A 77 -4.41 -0.59 -7.35
N GLN A 78 -5.54 -1.17 -6.93
CA GLN A 78 -6.06 -2.44 -7.44
C GLN A 78 -6.47 -2.37 -8.91
N GLY A 79 -6.59 -1.19 -9.50
CA GLY A 79 -6.85 -1.10 -10.94
C GLY A 79 -5.65 -1.49 -11.80
N ALA A 80 -4.49 -1.77 -11.22
CA ALA A 80 -3.23 -1.98 -11.95
C ALA A 80 -2.80 -0.80 -12.83
N ASN A 81 -3.47 0.36 -12.69
CA ASN A 81 -3.31 1.44 -13.64
C ASN A 81 -1.83 1.91 -13.62
N PRO A 82 -1.14 1.96 -14.77
CA PRO A 82 0.29 2.23 -14.80
C PRO A 82 0.64 3.61 -14.22
N TRP A 83 -0.23 4.60 -14.36
CA TRP A 83 -0.02 5.93 -13.76
C TRP A 83 -0.16 5.92 -12.25
N VAL A 84 -1.14 5.17 -11.73
CA VAL A 84 -1.32 4.97 -10.29
C VAL A 84 -0.11 4.25 -9.70
N LEU A 85 0.35 3.17 -10.33
CA LEU A 85 1.54 2.45 -9.90
C LEU A 85 2.81 3.32 -9.97
N ALA A 86 3.00 4.08 -11.05
CA ALA A 86 4.13 5.01 -11.18
C ALA A 86 4.15 6.03 -10.04
N TRP A 87 2.99 6.58 -9.66
CA TRP A 87 2.87 7.48 -8.52
C TRP A 87 3.30 6.82 -7.21
N TYR A 88 2.79 5.62 -6.89
CA TYR A 88 3.22 4.89 -5.68
C TYR A 88 4.72 4.58 -5.69
N VAL A 89 5.28 4.19 -6.84
CA VAL A 89 6.72 3.97 -6.99
C VAL A 89 7.49 5.25 -6.66
N THR A 90 7.07 6.41 -7.14
CA THR A 90 7.75 7.67 -6.80
C THR A 90 7.71 7.99 -5.30
N VAL A 91 6.60 7.73 -4.62
CA VAL A 91 6.47 7.89 -3.16
C VAL A 91 7.42 6.94 -2.42
N ILE A 92 7.43 5.67 -2.80
CA ILE A 92 8.30 4.65 -2.18
C ILE A 92 9.78 4.98 -2.42
N CYS A 93 10.16 5.36 -3.64
CA CYS A 93 11.52 5.80 -3.95
C CYS A 93 11.93 7.00 -3.09
N LEU A 94 11.03 7.99 -2.92
CA LEU A 94 11.29 9.14 -2.07
C LEU A 94 11.50 8.74 -0.60
N TRP A 95 10.72 7.78 -0.09
CA TRP A 95 10.94 7.24 1.27
C TRP A 95 12.28 6.53 1.40
N VAL A 96 12.63 5.65 0.47
CA VAL A 96 13.90 4.91 0.48
C VAL A 96 15.08 5.88 0.42
N LEU A 97 15.06 6.85 -0.50
CA LEU A 97 16.12 7.86 -0.64
C LEU A 97 16.21 8.75 0.61
N SER A 98 15.08 9.13 1.19
CA SER A 98 15.03 9.93 2.43
C SER A 98 15.61 9.16 3.61
N LEU A 99 15.23 7.89 3.79
CA LEU A 99 15.77 7.02 4.84
C LEU A 99 17.27 6.80 4.64
N TRP A 100 17.70 6.51 3.41
CA TRP A 100 19.12 6.37 3.10
C TRP A 100 19.90 7.65 3.46
N TRP A 101 19.40 8.82 3.08
CA TRP A 101 20.01 10.11 3.41
C TRP A 101 20.02 10.39 4.93
N ILE A 102 18.92 10.14 5.64
CA ILE A 102 18.78 10.38 7.09
C ILE A 102 19.70 9.45 7.89
N PHE A 103 19.77 8.17 7.54
CA PHE A 103 20.52 7.17 8.30
C PHE A 103 21.99 7.07 7.88
N GLY A 104 22.28 7.16 6.58
CA GLY A 104 23.61 6.96 5.99
C GLY A 104 24.30 8.25 5.53
N GLY A 105 23.56 9.22 5.00
CA GLY A 105 24.09 10.41 4.33
C GLY A 105 24.20 11.68 5.18
N ASN A 106 24.36 11.57 6.50
CA ASN A 106 24.36 12.69 7.46
C ASN A 106 23.07 13.54 7.48
N GLY A 107 21.97 13.09 6.85
CA GLY A 107 20.73 13.86 6.78
C GLY A 107 20.12 14.16 8.15
N ALA A 108 20.19 13.22 9.09
CA ALA A 108 19.73 13.46 10.45
C ALA A 108 20.52 14.57 11.17
N GLN A 109 21.84 14.67 10.92
CA GLN A 109 22.67 15.71 11.52
C GLN A 109 22.37 17.06 10.84
N ALA A 110 22.32 17.09 9.50
CA ALA A 110 21.92 18.28 8.75
C ALA A 110 20.57 18.85 9.24
N LEU A 111 19.57 18.00 9.49
CA LEU A 111 18.27 18.47 10.00
C LEU A 111 18.33 19.03 11.44
N VAL A 112 19.27 18.58 12.27
CA VAL A 112 19.50 19.12 13.62
C VAL A 112 20.23 20.46 13.55
N ASP A 113 21.20 20.58 12.65
CA ASP A 113 22.02 21.79 12.47
C ASP A 113 21.24 22.96 11.85
N HIS A 114 20.06 22.68 11.28
CA HIS A 114 19.17 23.65 10.63
C HIS A 114 17.83 23.76 11.38
N PRO A 115 17.79 24.39 12.56
CA PRO A 115 16.56 24.53 13.36
C PRO A 115 15.44 25.32 12.65
N GLY A 116 14.19 25.07 13.02
CA GLY A 116 13.03 25.76 12.42
C GLY A 116 12.46 25.10 11.16
N LEU A 117 13.10 24.05 10.64
CA LEU A 117 12.50 23.15 9.64
C LEU A 117 11.34 22.31 10.21
N PHE A 118 11.37 22.05 11.51
CA PHE A 118 10.27 21.39 12.24
C PHE A 118 9.57 22.39 13.16
N ASN A 119 8.28 22.16 13.41
CA ASN A 119 7.50 22.96 14.37
C ASN A 119 7.88 22.69 15.84
N PHE A 120 8.74 21.71 16.09
CA PHE A 120 9.18 21.30 17.42
C PHE A 120 10.70 21.05 17.41
N PRO A 121 11.38 21.21 18.56
CA PRO A 121 12.82 21.03 18.64
C PRO A 121 13.22 19.55 18.48
N LEU A 122 14.17 19.30 17.58
CA LEU A 122 14.82 17.99 17.41
C LEU A 122 16.29 18.11 17.80
N PRO A 123 16.65 18.02 19.09
CA PRO A 123 17.98 18.38 19.58
C PRO A 123 19.07 17.38 19.22
N LYS A 124 18.71 16.17 18.77
CA LYS A 124 19.66 15.07 18.55
C LYS A 124 19.31 14.29 17.29
N PRO A 125 20.29 13.83 16.49
CA PRO A 125 20.04 13.04 15.27
C PRO A 125 19.20 11.79 15.52
N LYS A 126 19.31 11.19 16.71
CA LYS A 126 18.50 10.03 17.11
C LYS A 126 17.00 10.31 17.10
N HIS A 127 16.57 11.53 17.42
CA HIS A 127 15.16 11.91 17.42
C HIS A 127 14.63 12.05 15.98
N VAL A 128 15.43 12.63 15.09
CA VAL A 128 15.11 12.71 13.65
C VAL A 128 14.95 11.31 13.06
N LYS A 129 15.87 10.39 13.37
CA LYS A 129 15.81 9.00 12.92
C LYS A 129 14.55 8.27 13.44
N LEU A 130 14.23 8.44 14.71
CA LEU A 130 13.03 7.85 15.31
C LEU A 130 11.74 8.38 14.65
N LEU A 131 11.67 9.70 14.45
CA LEU A 131 10.55 10.33 13.74
C LEU A 131 10.41 9.79 12.31
N ALA A 132 11.53 9.68 11.58
CA ALA A 132 11.53 9.12 10.23
C ALA A 132 11.03 7.65 10.20
N CYS A 133 11.42 6.83 11.18
CA CYS A 133 10.88 5.47 11.32
C CYS A 133 9.37 5.48 11.57
N ALA A 134 8.88 6.31 12.49
CA ALA A 134 7.45 6.39 12.80
C ALA A 134 6.62 6.87 11.60
N MET A 135 7.10 7.90 10.88
CA MET A 135 6.44 8.40 9.67
C MET A 135 6.44 7.37 8.54
N THR A 136 7.55 6.65 8.34
CA THR A 136 7.61 5.61 7.30
C THR A 136 6.73 4.42 7.68
N LEU A 137 6.72 4.00 8.95
CA LEU A 137 5.86 2.91 9.42
C LEU A 137 4.37 3.26 9.23
N SER A 138 3.95 4.45 9.66
CA SER A 138 2.57 4.91 9.47
C SER A 138 2.21 5.04 8.00
N GLY A 139 3.11 5.56 7.16
CA GLY A 139 2.94 5.61 5.70
C GLY A 139 2.77 4.21 5.10
N SER A 140 3.63 3.26 5.46
CA SER A 140 3.56 1.87 4.99
C SER A 140 2.26 1.20 5.40
N ILE A 141 1.76 1.45 6.61
CA ILE A 141 0.44 0.98 7.05
C ILE A 141 -0.66 1.60 6.17
N GLY A 142 -0.61 2.89 5.90
CA GLY A 142 -1.56 3.57 5.03
C GLY A 142 -1.58 2.99 3.60
N VAL A 143 -0.40 2.76 3.02
CA VAL A 143 -0.26 2.09 1.71
C VAL A 143 -0.85 0.68 1.78
N ALA A 144 -0.52 -0.10 2.81
CA ALA A 144 -1.05 -1.45 2.99
C ALA A 144 -2.59 -1.45 3.08
N ILE A 145 -3.20 -0.52 3.83
CA ILE A 145 -4.65 -0.37 3.95
C ILE A 145 -5.26 -0.03 2.59
N VAL A 146 -4.73 0.97 1.89
CA VAL A 146 -5.28 1.42 0.60
C VAL A 146 -5.21 0.31 -0.44
N PHE A 147 -4.12 -0.45 -0.50
CA PHE A 147 -4.03 -1.58 -1.42
C PHE A 147 -4.87 -2.80 -0.98
N SER A 148 -5.04 -3.01 0.33
CA SER A 148 -5.78 -4.17 0.83
C SER A 148 -7.29 -3.98 0.84
N HIS A 149 -7.83 -2.76 0.89
CA HIS A 149 -9.28 -2.56 0.99
C HIS A 149 -9.84 -1.60 -0.08
N GLY A 150 -8.97 -0.94 -0.85
CA GLY A 150 -9.31 0.38 -1.38
C GLY A 150 -9.42 1.37 -0.21
N MET A 151 -9.23 2.67 -0.43
CA MET A 151 -9.82 3.58 0.56
C MET A 151 -11.33 3.33 0.54
N LEU A 152 -12.01 3.31 1.70
CA LEU A 152 -13.47 3.09 1.89
C LEU A 152 -14.35 4.14 1.17
N LEU A 153 -13.97 4.59 -0.02
CA LEU A 153 -14.86 5.20 -0.96
C LEU A 153 -15.84 4.09 -1.37
N PRO A 154 -17.15 4.30 -1.21
CA PRO A 154 -18.15 3.33 -1.64
C PRO A 154 -17.84 2.96 -3.10
N TYR A 155 -17.54 1.68 -3.31
CA TYR A 155 -17.39 1.11 -4.65
C TYR A 155 -18.62 1.55 -5.45
N TRP A 156 -18.43 2.28 -6.55
CA TRP A 156 -19.54 2.67 -7.40
C TRP A 156 -19.75 1.52 -8.39
N PRO A 157 -20.71 0.61 -8.15
CA PRO A 157 -20.87 -0.57 -8.99
C PRO A 157 -21.15 -0.15 -10.44
N SER A 158 -20.53 -0.83 -11.40
CA SER A 158 -20.95 -0.75 -12.80
C SER A 158 -22.39 -1.24 -12.90
N GLN A 159 -23.31 -0.36 -13.28
CA GLN A 159 -24.76 -0.55 -13.15
C GLN A 159 -25.40 -1.27 -14.35
N ALA A 160 -24.81 -2.36 -14.82
CA ALA A 160 -25.40 -3.13 -15.92
C ALA A 160 -26.40 -4.17 -15.39
N ASP A 161 -27.54 -4.26 -16.05
CA ASP A 161 -28.48 -5.40 -16.01
C ASP A 161 -29.28 -5.64 -14.72
N GLY A 162 -29.49 -4.62 -13.89
CA GLY A 162 -30.33 -4.73 -12.68
C GLY A 162 -29.66 -5.45 -11.50
N TYR A 163 -28.40 -5.84 -11.66
CA TYR A 163 -27.57 -6.38 -10.59
C TYR A 163 -26.60 -5.32 -10.05
N THR A 164 -26.16 -5.53 -8.81
CA THR A 164 -25.07 -4.80 -8.19
C THR A 164 -23.91 -5.75 -7.95
N THR A 165 -22.76 -5.50 -8.58
CA THR A 165 -21.53 -6.25 -8.29
C THR A 165 -21.03 -5.90 -6.90
N ILE A 166 -21.06 -6.89 -6.02
CA ILE A 166 -20.58 -6.80 -4.64
C ILE A 166 -19.09 -7.11 -4.56
N PHE A 167 -18.59 -7.99 -5.43
CA PHE A 167 -17.21 -8.43 -5.41
C PHE A 167 -16.73 -8.86 -6.79
N ILE A 168 -15.45 -8.60 -7.08
CA ILE A 168 -14.74 -9.13 -8.26
C ILE A 168 -13.29 -9.50 -7.88
N VAL A 169 -12.78 -10.60 -8.42
CA VAL A 169 -11.50 -11.23 -8.04
C VAL A 169 -10.29 -10.31 -8.23
N TYR A 170 -10.37 -9.36 -9.16
CA TYR A 170 -9.33 -8.35 -9.33
C TYR A 170 -9.05 -7.62 -8.01
N ASP A 171 -10.10 -7.27 -7.26
CA ASP A 171 -9.96 -6.55 -6.00
C ASP A 171 -9.15 -7.35 -4.99
N GLY A 172 -9.38 -8.66 -4.90
CA GLY A 172 -8.63 -9.56 -4.03
C GLY A 172 -7.20 -9.83 -4.48
N PHE A 173 -6.96 -9.95 -5.80
CA PHE A 173 -5.63 -10.17 -6.39
C PHE A 173 -4.64 -9.09 -5.95
N TRP A 174 -5.06 -7.83 -6.02
CA TRP A 174 -4.18 -6.72 -5.66
C TRP A 174 -3.89 -6.61 -4.17
N ARG A 175 -4.76 -7.13 -3.30
CA ARG A 175 -4.47 -7.27 -1.87
C ARG A 175 -3.26 -8.19 -1.66
N VAL A 176 -3.23 -9.31 -2.38
CA VAL A 176 -2.14 -10.30 -2.33
C VAL A 176 -0.85 -9.69 -2.87
N VAL A 177 -0.92 -9.00 -4.02
CA VAL A 177 0.23 -8.30 -4.62
C VAL A 177 0.82 -7.28 -3.65
N ALA A 178 -0.02 -6.44 -3.05
CA ALA A 178 0.44 -5.36 -2.19
C ALA A 178 1.07 -5.84 -0.89
N LEU A 179 0.43 -6.83 -0.26
CA LEU A 179 0.98 -7.47 0.93
C LEU A 179 2.40 -7.97 0.63
N ALA A 180 2.61 -8.55 -0.54
CA ALA A 180 3.91 -9.04 -0.89
C ALA A 180 4.92 -7.96 -1.25
N VAL A 181 4.52 -6.92 -1.98
CA VAL A 181 5.41 -5.77 -2.22
C VAL A 181 5.88 -5.19 -0.90
N LEU A 182 4.98 -5.04 0.09
CA LEU A 182 5.34 -4.61 1.43
C LEU A 182 6.34 -5.55 2.10
N PHE A 183 6.07 -6.86 2.10
CA PHE A 183 6.94 -7.85 2.74
C PHE A 183 8.33 -7.90 2.09
N LEU A 184 8.39 -7.83 0.76
CA LEU A 184 9.64 -7.76 0.01
C LEU A 184 10.39 -6.46 0.29
N ALA A 185 9.68 -5.32 0.39
CA ALA A 185 10.29 -4.04 0.73
C ALA A 185 10.92 -4.06 2.13
N ILE A 186 10.26 -4.64 3.12
CA ILE A 186 10.81 -4.80 4.49
C ILE A 186 12.12 -5.60 4.45
N GLY A 187 12.10 -6.74 3.76
CA GLY A 187 13.29 -7.59 3.62
C GLY A 187 14.43 -6.88 2.87
N ALA A 188 14.11 -6.17 1.78
CA ALA A 188 15.10 -5.44 0.99
C ALA A 188 15.74 -4.28 1.78
N VAL A 189 14.93 -3.52 2.53
CA VAL A 189 15.43 -2.44 3.41
C VAL A 189 16.33 -3.02 4.50
N GLY A 190 15.93 -4.12 5.14
CA GLY A 190 16.74 -4.82 6.13
C GLY A 190 18.09 -5.28 5.55
N LEU A 191 18.07 -5.85 4.34
CA LEU A 191 19.26 -6.33 3.64
C LEU A 191 20.23 -5.18 3.32
N VAL A 192 19.72 -4.10 2.72
CA VAL A 192 20.53 -2.91 2.39
C VAL A 192 21.12 -2.28 3.65
N ALA A 193 20.32 -2.15 4.72
CA ALA A 193 20.79 -1.62 6.00
C ALA A 193 21.87 -2.52 6.62
N GLY A 194 21.70 -3.84 6.58
CA GLY A 194 22.69 -4.81 7.05
C GLY A 194 24.02 -4.70 6.30
N ILE A 195 23.98 -4.67 4.96
CA ILE A 195 25.17 -4.53 4.12
C ILE A 195 25.87 -3.18 4.38
N ALA A 196 25.12 -2.09 4.43
CA ALA A 196 25.67 -0.76 4.68
C ALA A 196 26.37 -0.68 6.05
N TRP A 197 25.80 -1.33 7.07
CA TRP A 197 26.42 -1.42 8.39
C TRP A 197 27.74 -2.20 8.35
N ILE A 198 27.77 -3.38 7.73
CA ILE A 198 29.00 -4.19 7.62
C ILE A 198 30.10 -3.40 6.92
N ARG A 199 29.77 -2.72 5.80
CA ARG A 199 30.72 -1.88 5.07
C ARG A 199 31.31 -0.76 5.94
N ARG A 200 30.48 -0.12 6.76
CA ARG A 200 30.93 0.95 7.66
C ARG A 200 31.78 0.45 8.83
N ALA A 201 31.50 -0.75 9.34
CA ALA A 201 32.22 -1.33 10.47
C ALA A 201 33.57 -1.97 10.09
N GLY A 202 33.72 -2.40 8.83
CA GLY A 202 34.89 -3.14 8.35
C GLY A 202 34.83 -4.63 8.69
N ILE A 203 35.05 -5.48 7.68
CA ILE A 203 34.90 -6.95 7.72
C ILE A 203 35.77 -7.67 8.78
N PRO A 204 36.98 -7.20 9.14
CA PRO A 204 37.76 -7.86 10.20
C PRO A 204 37.33 -7.46 11.62
N LYS A 205 36.79 -6.23 11.79
CA LYS A 205 36.51 -5.66 13.12
C LYS A 205 35.14 -6.04 13.67
N TRP A 206 34.15 -6.28 12.80
CA TRP A 206 32.80 -6.65 13.23
C TRP A 206 32.71 -8.08 13.79
N TRP A 207 33.49 -9.03 13.26
CA TRP A 207 33.46 -10.44 13.69
C TRP A 207 33.99 -10.63 15.12
N ASN A 208 34.90 -9.78 15.58
CA ASN A 208 35.55 -9.86 16.90
C ASN A 208 34.87 -9.04 18.01
N ARG A 209 33.73 -8.36 17.75
CA ARG A 209 33.00 -7.58 18.78
C ARG A 209 31.66 -8.23 19.11
N LYS A 210 31.26 -8.16 20.40
CA LYS A 210 29.88 -8.45 20.85
C LYS A 210 28.80 -7.66 20.08
N GLU A 211 29.18 -6.56 19.43
CA GLU A 211 28.31 -5.73 18.58
C GLU A 211 28.08 -6.27 17.15
N GLY A 212 28.88 -7.23 16.68
CA GLY A 212 28.75 -7.84 15.34
C GLY A 212 27.52 -8.72 15.15
N THR A 213 26.91 -9.15 16.26
CA THR A 213 25.69 -9.99 16.27
C THR A 213 24.48 -9.27 15.66
N LYS A 214 24.39 -7.94 15.80
CA LYS A 214 23.26 -7.13 15.31
C LYS A 214 23.20 -7.03 13.78
N PRO A 215 24.26 -6.60 13.06
CA PRO A 215 24.24 -6.58 11.60
C PRO A 215 24.20 -7.98 10.99
N GLY A 216 24.85 -8.97 11.60
CA GLY A 216 24.77 -10.37 11.16
C GLY A 216 23.35 -10.92 11.26
N PHE A 217 22.68 -10.72 12.41
CA PHE A 217 21.27 -11.05 12.59
C PHE A 217 20.39 -10.37 11.55
N LEU A 218 20.53 -9.05 11.35
CA LEU A 218 19.71 -8.31 10.41
C LEU A 218 19.86 -8.85 8.98
N LEU A 219 21.09 -9.20 8.57
CA LEU A 219 21.37 -9.68 7.22
C LEU A 219 20.82 -11.11 7.01
N VAL A 220 21.06 -12.01 7.96
CA VAL A 220 20.50 -13.39 7.93
C VAL A 220 18.98 -13.36 7.98
N TRP A 221 18.41 -12.56 8.88
CA TRP A 221 16.96 -12.39 8.99
C TRP A 221 16.36 -11.82 7.71
N SER A 222 16.99 -10.83 7.08
CA SER A 222 16.51 -10.23 5.83
C SER A 222 16.55 -11.21 4.67
N ILE A 223 17.62 -12.02 4.57
CA ILE A 223 17.72 -13.10 3.55
C ILE A 223 16.62 -14.13 3.79
N LEU A 224 16.46 -14.62 5.03
CA LEU A 224 15.41 -15.59 5.36
C LEU A 224 14.01 -15.03 5.09
N TRP A 225 13.76 -13.77 5.45
CA TRP A 225 12.50 -13.08 5.22
C TRP A 225 12.19 -12.93 3.72
N LEU A 226 13.19 -12.54 2.91
CA LEU A 226 13.05 -12.43 1.47
C LEU A 226 12.86 -13.79 0.80
N SER A 227 13.56 -14.84 1.25
CA SER A 227 13.42 -16.19 0.69
C SER A 227 12.06 -16.81 1.03
N LEU A 228 11.66 -16.78 2.30
CA LEU A 228 10.37 -17.33 2.75
C LEU A 228 9.20 -16.51 2.20
N GLY A 229 9.29 -15.17 2.32
CA GLY A 229 8.30 -14.25 1.78
C GLY A 229 8.21 -14.34 0.25
N GLY A 230 9.34 -14.44 -0.44
CA GLY A 230 9.40 -14.52 -1.90
C GLY A 230 8.83 -15.81 -2.47
N VAL A 231 9.17 -16.97 -1.89
CA VAL A 231 8.62 -18.27 -2.33
C VAL A 231 7.14 -18.36 -1.99
N GLY A 232 6.76 -18.08 -0.74
CA GLY A 232 5.36 -18.09 -0.31
C GLY A 232 4.50 -17.11 -1.13
N PHE A 233 5.04 -15.93 -1.43
CA PHE A 233 4.37 -14.98 -2.30
C PHE A 233 4.25 -15.47 -3.73
N SER A 234 5.32 -15.98 -4.34
CA SER A 234 5.30 -16.40 -5.74
C SER A 234 4.22 -17.46 -5.97
N VAL A 235 4.06 -18.39 -5.04
CA VAL A 235 2.98 -19.39 -5.07
C VAL A 235 1.59 -18.73 -4.96
N ASN A 236 1.41 -17.80 -4.01
CA ASN A 236 0.13 -17.09 -3.84
C ASN A 236 -0.21 -16.18 -5.03
N LEU A 237 0.78 -15.49 -5.59
CA LEU A 237 0.62 -14.64 -6.77
C LEU A 237 0.23 -15.50 -7.97
N TYR A 238 0.91 -16.62 -8.18
CA TYR A 238 0.61 -17.56 -9.26
C TYR A 238 -0.83 -18.09 -9.14
N ARG A 239 -1.24 -18.56 -7.95
CA ARG A 239 -2.62 -19.01 -7.70
C ARG A 239 -3.63 -17.88 -7.93
N SER A 240 -3.30 -16.67 -7.48
CA SER A 240 -4.19 -15.53 -7.65
C SER A 240 -4.31 -15.13 -9.11
N TYR A 241 -3.21 -15.20 -9.86
CA TYR A 241 -3.19 -14.98 -11.29
C TYR A 241 -4.03 -16.02 -12.04
N GLN A 242 -3.96 -17.30 -11.65
CA GLN A 242 -4.80 -18.35 -12.24
C GLN A 242 -6.30 -18.04 -12.09
N LEU A 243 -6.74 -17.64 -10.88
CA LEU A 243 -8.14 -17.28 -10.62
C LEU A 243 -8.56 -16.04 -11.43
N VAL A 244 -7.69 -15.03 -11.52
CA VAL A 244 -7.95 -13.84 -12.34
C VAL A 244 -8.02 -14.19 -13.82
N SER A 245 -7.12 -15.05 -14.32
CA SER A 245 -7.10 -15.51 -15.71
C SER A 245 -8.37 -16.29 -16.01
N ALA A 246 -8.79 -17.20 -15.12
CA ALA A 246 -10.02 -17.98 -15.29
C ALA A 246 -11.26 -17.09 -15.45
N TYR A 247 -11.35 -16.01 -14.67
CA TYR A 247 -12.42 -15.02 -14.83
C TYR A 247 -12.30 -14.22 -16.12
N ARG A 248 -11.11 -13.68 -16.43
CA ARG A 248 -10.86 -12.83 -17.60
C ARG A 248 -11.07 -13.57 -18.92
N ASP A 249 -10.58 -14.80 -18.98
CA ASP A 249 -10.57 -15.62 -20.19
C ASP A 249 -11.92 -16.35 -20.38
N GLY A 250 -12.88 -16.13 -19.47
CA GLY A 250 -14.25 -16.64 -19.58
C GLY A 250 -14.40 -18.12 -19.25
N THR A 251 -13.42 -18.74 -18.60
CA THR A 251 -13.47 -20.16 -18.20
C THR A 251 -14.16 -20.39 -16.86
N ALA A 252 -14.44 -19.31 -16.12
CA ALA A 252 -15.21 -19.37 -14.87
C ALA A 252 -16.65 -19.85 -15.12
N GLN A 253 -17.14 -20.72 -14.25
CA GLN A 253 -18.50 -21.23 -14.28
C GLN A 253 -19.47 -20.20 -13.69
N LEU A 254 -20.63 -20.04 -14.31
CA LEU A 254 -21.70 -19.15 -13.84
C LEU A 254 -22.81 -19.98 -13.19
N VAL A 255 -23.16 -19.63 -11.96
CA VAL A 255 -24.35 -20.15 -11.28
C VAL A 255 -25.22 -18.99 -10.83
N GLU A 256 -26.53 -19.11 -11.06
CA GLU A 256 -27.51 -18.10 -10.70
C GLU A 256 -28.70 -18.79 -10.03
N GLY A 257 -29.19 -18.22 -8.93
CA GLY A 257 -30.31 -18.78 -8.19
C GLY A 257 -30.43 -18.22 -6.78
N THR A 258 -31.26 -18.88 -5.98
CA THR A 258 -31.43 -18.60 -4.55
C THR A 258 -30.36 -19.33 -3.76
N VAL A 259 -29.74 -18.62 -2.83
CA VAL A 259 -28.76 -19.16 -1.88
C VAL A 259 -29.47 -19.97 -0.80
N HIS A 260 -29.05 -21.22 -0.63
CA HIS A 260 -29.37 -22.07 0.51
C HIS A 260 -28.13 -22.27 1.37
N VAL A 261 -28.21 -21.99 2.66
CA VAL A 261 -27.13 -22.08 3.62
C VAL A 261 -27.20 -23.45 4.29
N LEU A 262 -26.22 -24.29 3.98
CA LEU A 262 -26.11 -25.64 4.53
C LEU A 262 -25.32 -25.64 5.85
N ARG A 263 -24.39 -24.69 6.01
CA ARG A 263 -23.58 -24.50 7.22
C ARG A 263 -23.05 -23.07 7.27
N GLU A 264 -22.99 -22.50 8.47
CA GLU A 264 -22.31 -21.22 8.73
C GLU A 264 -20.97 -21.43 9.46
N GLN A 265 -19.98 -20.62 9.13
CA GLN A 265 -18.72 -20.52 9.85
C GLN A 265 -18.92 -19.70 11.12
N PRO A 266 -18.56 -20.22 12.31
CA PRO A 266 -18.59 -19.45 13.54
C PRO A 266 -17.56 -18.30 13.48
N GLU A 267 -17.85 -17.19 14.16
CA GLU A 267 -17.01 -15.98 14.17
C GLU A 267 -15.55 -16.28 14.56
N GLY A 268 -15.31 -17.26 15.44
CA GLY A 268 -13.97 -17.65 15.90
C GLY A 268 -13.11 -18.46 14.93
N GLY A 269 -13.63 -18.90 13.76
CA GLY A 269 -12.81 -19.52 12.70
C GLY A 269 -12.34 -20.96 12.91
N HIS A 270 -12.87 -21.67 13.91
CA HIS A 270 -12.48 -23.06 14.20
C HIS A 270 -13.29 -24.13 13.46
N ALA A 271 -14.31 -23.74 12.68
CA ALA A 271 -15.04 -24.64 11.82
C ALA A 271 -14.75 -24.34 10.34
N GLY A 272 -15.10 -25.29 9.47
CA GLY A 272 -15.09 -25.05 8.04
C GLY A 272 -15.93 -23.81 7.67
N GLY A 273 -15.56 -23.17 6.56
CA GLY A 273 -16.28 -22.01 6.02
C GLY A 273 -17.79 -22.23 5.83
N ASP A 274 -18.50 -21.14 5.55
CA ASP A 274 -19.91 -21.19 5.14
C ASP A 274 -20.01 -22.14 3.95
N LEU A 275 -20.88 -23.13 4.06
CA LEU A 275 -21.23 -24.01 2.96
C LEU A 275 -22.60 -23.56 2.47
N ILE A 276 -22.63 -23.04 1.25
CA ILE A 276 -23.86 -22.62 0.59
C ILE A 276 -24.10 -23.45 -0.66
N GLU A 277 -25.35 -23.52 -1.09
CA GLU A 277 -25.78 -24.14 -2.34
C GLU A 277 -26.59 -23.14 -3.16
N ILE A 278 -26.29 -23.05 -4.46
CA ILE A 278 -27.04 -22.25 -5.43
C ILE A 278 -27.32 -23.15 -6.62
N ASN A 279 -28.60 -23.42 -6.92
CA ASN A 279 -29.01 -24.27 -8.04
C ASN A 279 -28.24 -25.61 -8.11
N GLY A 280 -28.10 -26.29 -6.95
CA GLY A 280 -27.38 -27.56 -6.82
C GLY A 280 -25.84 -27.48 -6.82
N THR A 281 -25.25 -26.29 -6.96
CA THR A 281 -23.79 -26.10 -6.86
C THR A 281 -23.42 -25.64 -5.46
N GLN A 282 -22.57 -26.44 -4.79
CA GLN A 282 -22.08 -26.12 -3.45
C GLN A 282 -20.79 -25.29 -3.49
N LEU A 283 -20.74 -24.23 -2.69
CA LEU A 283 -19.61 -23.30 -2.60
C LEU A 283 -19.20 -23.14 -1.13
N VAL A 284 -17.89 -23.10 -0.87
CA VAL A 284 -17.34 -22.88 0.47
C VAL A 284 -16.69 -21.51 0.57
N ILE A 285 -17.17 -20.69 1.50
CA ILE A 285 -16.68 -19.34 1.77
C ILE A 285 -15.98 -19.38 3.13
N ASP A 286 -14.69 -19.10 3.18
CA ASP A 286 -13.91 -19.14 4.42
C ASP A 286 -13.20 -17.81 4.65
N TYR A 287 -13.57 -17.12 5.72
CA TYR A 287 -13.03 -15.81 6.08
C TYR A 287 -11.52 -15.83 6.35
N PHE A 288 -11.02 -16.93 6.90
CA PHE A 288 -9.62 -17.07 7.30
C PHE A 288 -8.73 -17.57 6.17
N GLN A 289 -9.32 -18.00 5.05
CA GLN A 289 -8.53 -18.40 3.89
C GLN A 289 -7.82 -17.20 3.25
N VAL A 290 -6.52 -17.34 3.02
CA VAL A 290 -5.72 -16.40 2.23
C VAL A 290 -5.97 -16.73 0.75
N THR A 291 -6.95 -16.04 0.16
CA THR A 291 -7.34 -16.18 -1.24
C THR A 291 -7.76 -14.82 -1.79
N PRO A 292 -7.55 -14.54 -3.08
CA PRO A 292 -8.12 -13.36 -3.72
C PRO A 292 -9.61 -13.52 -4.05
N ALA A 293 -10.19 -14.71 -3.89
CA ALA A 293 -11.63 -14.97 -4.09
C ALA A 293 -12.50 -14.35 -2.98
N TYR A 294 -13.81 -14.31 -3.18
CA TYR A 294 -14.75 -13.85 -2.16
C TYR A 294 -14.65 -14.73 -0.92
N ARG A 295 -14.55 -14.10 0.25
CA ARG A 295 -14.32 -14.79 1.55
C ARG A 295 -15.17 -14.24 2.70
N GLN A 296 -16.06 -13.30 2.45
CA GLN A 296 -16.84 -12.68 3.53
C GLN A 296 -17.95 -13.64 3.95
N THR A 297 -17.76 -14.34 5.08
CA THR A 297 -18.77 -15.25 5.64
C THR A 297 -19.92 -14.49 6.31
N ILE A 298 -21.05 -15.15 6.50
CA ILE A 298 -22.29 -14.60 7.07
C ILE A 298 -22.01 -13.97 8.44
N ALA A 299 -21.29 -14.69 9.33
CA ALA A 299 -20.88 -14.20 10.64
C ALA A 299 -20.01 -12.92 10.57
N HIS A 300 -19.29 -12.71 9.47
CA HIS A 300 -18.46 -11.53 9.23
C HIS A 300 -19.16 -10.51 8.31
N GLY A 301 -20.48 -10.56 8.15
CA GLY A 301 -21.24 -9.60 7.36
C GLY A 301 -21.31 -9.91 5.86
N GLY A 302 -21.09 -11.17 5.48
CA GLY A 302 -21.28 -11.65 4.11
C GLY A 302 -22.72 -11.47 3.62
N VAL A 303 -22.86 -11.24 2.31
CA VAL A 303 -24.17 -10.98 1.67
C VAL A 303 -24.88 -12.25 1.21
N LEU A 304 -24.17 -13.39 1.11
CA LEU A 304 -24.72 -14.67 0.66
C LEU A 304 -25.44 -15.39 1.80
N ARG A 305 -26.60 -14.85 2.22
CA ARG A 305 -27.45 -15.40 3.29
C ARG A 305 -28.57 -16.26 2.72
N GLU A 306 -29.23 -17.07 3.56
CA GLU A 306 -30.41 -17.86 3.17
C GLU A 306 -31.44 -17.00 2.42
N GLY A 307 -31.91 -17.49 1.27
CA GLY A 307 -32.90 -16.80 0.45
C GLY A 307 -32.36 -15.68 -0.43
N THR A 308 -31.07 -15.33 -0.34
CA THR A 308 -30.45 -14.31 -1.20
C THR A 308 -30.44 -14.78 -2.64
N SER A 309 -31.02 -14.02 -3.57
CA SER A 309 -30.79 -14.27 -4.99
C SER A 309 -29.41 -13.74 -5.39
N ALA A 310 -28.62 -14.55 -6.07
CA ALA A 310 -27.25 -14.20 -6.44
C ALA A 310 -26.88 -14.77 -7.80
N ARG A 311 -26.00 -14.05 -8.50
CA ARG A 311 -25.29 -14.51 -9.69
C ARG A 311 -23.80 -14.56 -9.36
N VAL A 312 -23.24 -15.75 -9.48
CA VAL A 312 -21.89 -16.08 -8.99
C VAL A 312 -21.07 -16.67 -10.12
N TRP A 313 -19.92 -16.07 -10.39
CA TRP A 313 -18.87 -16.68 -11.20
C TRP A 313 -17.89 -17.37 -10.27
N HIS A 314 -17.57 -18.64 -10.53
CA HIS A 314 -16.62 -19.39 -9.72
C HIS A 314 -15.69 -20.27 -10.56
N ASP A 315 -14.54 -20.62 -9.98
CA ASP A 315 -13.58 -21.59 -10.52
C ASP A 315 -13.11 -22.49 -9.36
N ASP A 316 -13.25 -23.81 -9.53
CA ASP A 316 -12.96 -24.79 -8.47
C ASP A 316 -13.58 -24.44 -7.09
N GLY A 317 -14.86 -24.05 -7.10
CA GLY A 317 -15.61 -23.61 -5.92
C GLY A 317 -15.17 -22.27 -5.32
N LYS A 318 -14.21 -21.55 -5.93
CA LYS A 318 -13.78 -20.20 -5.52
C LYS A 318 -14.56 -19.14 -6.26
N ILE A 319 -15.27 -18.29 -5.51
CA ILE A 319 -16.09 -17.21 -6.06
C ILE A 319 -15.20 -16.08 -6.58
N LEU A 320 -15.27 -15.83 -7.89
CA LEU A 320 -14.49 -14.83 -8.62
C LEU A 320 -15.26 -13.54 -8.87
N ARG A 321 -16.59 -13.61 -8.97
CA ARG A 321 -17.46 -12.43 -9.02
C ARG A 321 -18.78 -12.76 -8.36
N LEU A 322 -19.31 -11.79 -7.63
CA LEU A 322 -20.59 -11.88 -6.95
C LEU A 322 -21.44 -10.66 -7.29
N ASP A 323 -22.58 -10.94 -7.91
CA ASP A 323 -23.61 -9.97 -8.23
C ASP A 323 -24.89 -10.33 -7.46
N VAL A 324 -25.56 -9.34 -6.88
CA VAL A 324 -26.87 -9.51 -6.23
C VAL A 324 -27.89 -8.60 -6.91
N PRO A 325 -29.18 -8.99 -7.02
CA PRO A 325 -30.21 -8.11 -7.57
C PRO A 325 -30.24 -6.79 -6.82
N ARG A 326 -30.45 -5.70 -7.56
CA ARG A 326 -30.65 -4.40 -6.95
C ARG A 326 -31.94 -4.46 -6.13
N VAL A 327 -31.82 -4.26 -4.82
CA VAL A 327 -33.00 -3.96 -4.00
C VAL A 327 -33.56 -2.64 -4.53
N ALA A 328 -34.79 -2.66 -5.05
CA ALA A 328 -35.48 -1.42 -5.41
C ALA A 328 -35.48 -0.54 -4.17
N SER A 329 -34.78 0.59 -4.22
CA SER A 329 -34.84 1.57 -3.14
C SER A 329 -36.31 1.99 -3.00
N PRO A 330 -36.92 1.85 -1.82
CA PRO A 330 -38.32 2.21 -1.62
C PRO A 330 -38.61 3.68 -1.91
#